data_AF-A0A7C8AAQ0-F1
#
_entry.id   AF-A0A7C8AAQ0-F1
#
_cell.length_a   1.000
_cell.length_b   1.000
_cell.length_c   1.000
_cell.angle_alpha   90.00
_cell.angle_beta   90.00
_cell.angle_gamma   90.00
#
_symmetry.space_group_name_H-M   'P 1'
#
loop_
_entity.id
_entity.type
_entity.pdbx_description
1 polymer ?
#
loop_
_entity_poly.entity_id
_entity_poly.type
_entity_poly.pdbx_seq_one_letter_code
_entity_poly.pdbx_strand_id
1 'polypeptide(L)'
;MKQIGQKGFSLVELLVTIGIIAVVAAIAIPQLQRYATNSRLKSAARDIMGDVFLYKERAIAENRQYRITFNIANNTYSIEQLPGTVMLNKGPSTFGGDIRLDNANTTET
;
A
#
# COMPACT_ATOMS: atom_id res chain seq x y z
N MET A 1 12.61 -45.51 40.92
CA MET A 1 12.79 -44.84 39.61
C MET A 1 11.44 -44.29 39.18
N LYS A 2 11.27 -42.96 39.19
CA LYS A 2 9.98 -42.30 38.92
C LYS A 2 9.82 -42.21 37.40
N GLN A 3 8.94 -43.05 36.84
CA GLN A 3 8.57 -43.01 35.43
C GLN A 3 7.92 -41.65 35.13
N ILE A 4 8.63 -40.77 34.42
CA ILE A 4 8.08 -39.51 33.93
C ILE A 4 7.27 -39.88 32.68
N GLY A 5 5.99 -40.17 32.85
CA GLY A 5 5.10 -40.50 31.74
C GLY A 5 5.05 -39.32 30.76
N GLN A 6 5.44 -39.57 29.51
CA GLN A 6 5.22 -38.63 28.42
C GLN A 6 3.70 -38.47 28.22
N LYS A 7 3.16 -37.33 28.63
CA LYS A 7 1.76 -36.97 28.38
C LYS A 7 1.65 -36.48 26.93
N GLY A 8 1.00 -37.27 26.08
CA GLY A 8 0.59 -36.85 24.74
C GLY A 8 -0.67 -35.98 24.80
N PHE A 9 -0.90 -35.17 23.77
CA PHE A 9 -2.12 -34.36 23.61
C PHE A 9 -3.33 -35.26 23.30
N SER A 10 -4.48 -34.92 23.88
CA SER A 10 -5.77 -35.50 23.53
C SER A 10 -6.28 -34.97 22.18
N LEU A 11 -7.00 -35.80 21.42
CA LEU A 11 -7.71 -35.36 20.22
C LEU A 11 -8.69 -34.21 20.52
N VAL A 12 -9.31 -34.22 21.70
CA VAL A 12 -10.23 -33.16 22.14
C VAL A 12 -9.49 -31.84 22.34
N GLU A 13 -8.28 -31.87 22.93
CA GLU A 13 -7.45 -30.67 23.12
C GLU A 13 -7.05 -30.06 21.78
N LEU A 14 -6.72 -30.89 20.79
CA LEU A 14 -6.41 -30.43 19.43
C LEU A 14 -7.63 -29.76 18.78
N LEU A 15 -8.82 -30.37 18.90
CA LEU A 15 -10.05 -29.81 18.34
C LEU A 15 -10.42 -28.46 18.97
N VAL A 16 -10.31 -28.35 20.30
CA VAL A 16 -10.54 -27.07 21.00
C VAL A 16 -9.54 -26.01 20.56
N THR A 17 -8.25 -26.39 20.43
CA THR A 17 -7.19 -25.46 20.01
C THR A 17 -7.43 -24.94 18.59
N ILE A 18 -7.77 -25.81 17.65
CA ILE A 18 -8.10 -25.42 16.27
C ILE A 18 -9.35 -24.53 16.25
N GLY A 19 -10.35 -24.85 17.08
CA GLY A 19 -11.55 -24.01 17.24
C GLY A 19 -11.22 -22.58 17.68
N ILE A 20 -10.35 -22.42 18.69
CA ILE A 20 -9.90 -21.11 19.16
C ILE A 20 -9.13 -20.37 18.06
N ILE A 21 -8.20 -21.05 17.37
CA ILE A 21 -7.44 -20.45 16.27
C ILE A 21 -8.38 -19.99 15.15
N ALA A 22 -9.39 -20.78 14.80
CA ALA A 22 -10.37 -20.43 13.77
C ALA A 22 -11.15 -19.16 14.13
N VAL A 23 -11.61 -19.03 15.38
CA VAL A 23 -12.31 -17.83 15.85
C VAL A 23 -11.40 -16.59 15.80
N VAL A 24 -10.16 -16.71 16.26
CA VAL A 24 -9.18 -15.59 16.22
C VAL A 24 -8.85 -15.22 14.77
N ALA A 25 -8.59 -16.20 13.91
CA ALA A 25 -8.26 -15.99 12.51
C ALA A 25 -9.40 -15.30 11.76
N ALA A 26 -10.66 -15.64 12.04
CA ALA A 26 -11.83 -15.02 11.43
C ALA A 26 -11.89 -13.49 11.67
N ILE A 27 -11.39 -13.01 12.80
CA ILE A 27 -11.33 -11.58 13.13
C ILE A 27 -10.02 -10.94 12.62
N ALA A 28 -8.89 -11.63 12.82
CA ALA A 28 -7.57 -11.09 12.51
C ALA A 28 -7.32 -10.92 11.01
N ILE A 29 -7.77 -11.87 10.18
CA ILE A 29 -7.54 -11.84 8.72
C ILE A 29 -8.14 -10.58 8.06
N PRO A 30 -9.45 -10.27 8.20
CA PRO A 30 -10.01 -9.07 7.56
C PRO A 30 -9.40 -7.78 8.11
N GLN A 31 -9.04 -7.74 9.40
CA GLN A 31 -8.36 -6.59 9.99
C GLN A 31 -6.96 -6.38 9.36
N LEU A 32 -6.20 -7.45 9.18
CA LEU A 32 -4.87 -7.39 8.58
C LEU A 32 -4.95 -6.96 7.10
N GLN A 33 -5.94 -7.43 6.36
CA GLN A 33 -6.18 -7.00 4.97
C GLN A 33 -6.42 -5.49 4.90
N ARG A 34 -7.31 -4.94 5.75
CA ARG A 34 -7.57 -3.49 5.80
C ARG A 34 -6.31 -2.70 6.14
N TYR A 35 -5.52 -3.18 7.10
CA TYR A 35 -4.27 -2.54 7.48
C TYR A 35 -3.26 -2.53 6.32
N ALA A 36 -3.12 -3.65 5.62
CA ALA A 36 -2.22 -3.76 4.47
C ALA A 36 -2.63 -2.80 3.35
N THR A 37 -3.92 -2.71 3.00
CA THR A 37 -4.43 -1.78 1.99
C THR A 37 -4.16 -0.32 2.37
N ASN A 38 -4.43 0.07 3.61
CA ASN A 38 -4.15 1.42 4.10
C ASN A 38 -2.65 1.74 4.09
N SER A 39 -1.80 0.79 4.46
CA SER A 39 -0.35 0.95 4.41
C SER A 39 0.16 1.17 2.98
N ARG A 40 -0.34 0.37 2.03
CA ARG A 40 -0.04 0.51 0.60
C ARG A 40 -0.49 1.87 0.05
N LEU A 41 -1.69 2.32 0.40
CA LEU A 41 -2.21 3.65 0.01
C LEU A 41 -1.28 4.77 0.49
N LYS A 42 -0.86 4.72 1.76
CA LYS A 42 0.08 5.69 2.32
C LYS A 42 1.44 5.63 1.63
N SER A 43 1.92 4.45 1.28
CA SER A 43 3.17 4.30 0.52
C SER A 43 3.07 4.89 -0.88
N ALA A 44 1.97 4.65 -1.60
CA ALA A 44 1.75 5.23 -2.91
C ALA A 44 1.73 6.77 -2.87
N ALA A 45 1.04 7.35 -1.88
CA ALA A 45 1.02 8.80 -1.69
C ALA A 45 2.42 9.37 -1.37
N ARG A 46 3.21 8.68 -0.53
CA ARG A 46 4.58 9.08 -0.22
C ARG A 46 5.51 9.03 -1.43
N ASP A 47 5.37 8.00 -2.27
CA ASP A 47 6.17 7.86 -3.49
C ASP A 47 5.91 9.02 -4.47
N ILE A 48 4.63 9.33 -4.71
CA ILE A 48 4.23 10.49 -5.53
C ILE A 48 4.82 11.79 -4.96
N MET A 49 4.69 12.01 -3.65
CA MET A 49 5.27 13.19 -3.01
C MET A 49 6.80 13.21 -3.14
N GLY A 50 7.47 12.07 -3.00
CA GLY A 50 8.90 11.94 -3.19
C GLY A 50 9.34 12.37 -4.59
N ASP A 51 8.62 11.93 -5.62
CA ASP A 51 8.87 12.35 -7.00
C ASP A 51 8.61 13.86 -7.17
N VAL A 52 7.54 14.41 -6.60
CA VAL A 52 7.28 15.87 -6.61
C VAL A 52 8.44 16.66 -6.01
N PHE A 53 8.95 16.25 -4.85
CA PHE A 53 10.10 16.92 -4.20
C PHE A 53 11.38 16.79 -5.02
N LEU A 54 11.68 15.59 -5.52
CA LEU A 54 12.86 15.34 -6.34
C LEU A 54 12.90 16.23 -7.58
N TYR A 55 11.78 16.33 -8.31
CA TYR A 55 11.72 17.16 -9.52
C TYR A 55 11.63 18.65 -9.21
N LYS A 56 11.13 19.04 -8.04
CA LYS A 56 11.26 20.42 -7.55
C LYS A 56 12.73 20.79 -7.32
N GLU A 57 13.52 19.93 -6.69
CA GLU A 57 14.95 20.16 -6.48
C GLU A 57 15.71 20.26 -7.82
N ARG A 58 15.41 19.36 -8.76
CA ARG A 58 15.97 19.40 -10.12
C ARG A 58 15.59 20.68 -10.86
N ALA A 59 14.35 21.13 -10.74
CA ALA A 59 13.89 22.38 -11.36
C ALA A 59 14.74 23.59 -10.91
N ILE A 60 15.06 23.64 -9.62
CA ILE A 60 15.91 24.68 -9.02
C ILE A 60 17.36 24.52 -9.46
N ALA A 61 17.92 23.31 -9.38
CA ALA A 61 19.32 23.04 -9.70
C ALA A 61 19.65 23.27 -11.17
N GLU A 62 18.74 22.93 -12.08
CA GLU A 62 18.94 23.06 -13.52
C GLU A 62 18.42 24.39 -14.07
N ASN A 63 17.69 25.17 -13.27
CA ASN A 63 16.92 26.34 -13.74
C ASN A 63 16.00 25.99 -14.93
N ARG A 64 15.32 24.83 -14.84
CA ARG A 64 14.42 24.32 -15.88
C ARG A 64 13.05 24.03 -15.30
N GLN A 65 12.01 24.27 -16.09
CA GLN A 65 10.64 24.03 -15.65
C GLN A 65 10.28 22.56 -15.85
N TYR A 66 9.68 21.98 -14.81
CA TYR A 66 9.09 20.64 -14.84
C TYR A 66 7.58 20.75 -14.66
N ARG A 67 6.82 19.90 -15.36
CA ARG A 67 5.36 19.78 -15.26
C ARG A 67 5.00 18.38 -14.81
N ILE A 68 4.14 18.29 -13.79
CA ILE A 68 3.57 17.03 -13.33
C ILE A 68 2.09 17.01 -13.76
N THR A 69 1.68 15.96 -14.47
CA THR A 69 0.31 15.80 -14.96
C THR A 69 -0.27 14.52 -14.41
N PHE A 70 -1.40 14.62 -13.71
CA PHE A 70 -2.14 13.47 -13.21
C PHE A 70 -3.20 13.04 -14.23
N ASN A 71 -3.12 11.79 -14.69
CA ASN A 71 -4.09 11.17 -15.57
C ASN A 71 -4.92 10.15 -14.79
N ILE A 72 -6.10 10.58 -14.37
CA ILE A 72 -7.03 9.78 -13.56
C ILE A 72 -7.57 8.58 -14.34
N ALA A 73 -7.91 8.78 -15.63
CA ALA A 73 -8.46 7.72 -16.47
C ALA A 73 -7.50 6.53 -16.63
N ASN A 74 -6.20 6.82 -16.76
CA ASN A 74 -5.16 5.80 -16.87
C ASN A 74 -4.56 5.40 -15.52
N ASN A 75 -4.98 6.03 -14.42
CA ASN A 75 -4.41 5.86 -13.09
C ASN A 75 -2.87 6.06 -13.06
N THR A 76 -2.38 7.05 -13.81
CA THR A 76 -0.95 7.38 -13.88
C THR A 76 -0.71 8.86 -13.67
N TYR A 77 0.53 9.21 -13.35
CA TYR A 77 1.05 10.57 -13.41
C TYR A 77 2.32 10.56 -14.24
N SER A 78 2.52 11.65 -14.98
CA SER A 78 3.71 11.86 -15.79
C SER A 78 4.43 13.12 -15.39
N ILE A 79 5.75 13.09 -15.52
CA ILE A 79 6.62 14.23 -15.27
C ILE A 79 7.32 14.58 -16.57
N GLU A 80 7.16 15.82 -16.99
CA GLU A 80 7.71 16.35 -18.23
C GLU A 80 8.67 17.49 -17.91
N GLN A 81 9.85 17.47 -18.54
CA GLN A 81 10.73 18.62 -18.58
C GLN A 81 10.32 19.52 -19.75
N LEU A 82 10.07 20.81 -19.48
CA LEU A 82 9.61 21.73 -20.49
C LEU A 82 10.77 22.39 -21.26
N PRO A 83 10.63 22.53 -22.59
CA PRO A 83 9.59 21.92 -23.43
C PRO A 83 9.94 20.45 -23.80
N GLY A 84 8.98 19.52 -23.65
CA GLY A 84 8.83 18.41 -24.60
C GLY A 84 9.32 17.01 -24.22
N THR A 85 9.97 16.76 -23.08
CA THR A 85 10.43 15.39 -22.74
C THR A 85 9.72 14.83 -21.52
N VAL A 86 8.89 13.81 -21.72
CA VAL A 86 8.34 12.99 -20.62
C VAL A 86 9.46 12.14 -20.06
N MET A 87 9.83 12.38 -18.80
CA MET A 87 10.91 11.68 -18.12
C MET A 87 10.42 10.49 -17.30
N LEU A 88 9.16 10.53 -16.89
CA LEU A 88 8.58 9.52 -16.00
C LEU A 88 7.09 9.37 -16.28
N ASN A 89 6.61 8.13 -16.26
CA ASN A 89 5.20 7.78 -16.25
C ASN A 89 5.02 6.63 -15.26
N LYS A 90 4.37 6.89 -14.12
CA LYS A 90 4.14 5.92 -13.04
C LYS A 90 2.68 5.96 -12.62
N GLY A 91 2.23 4.93 -11.91
CA GLY A 91 0.88 4.89 -11.35
C GLY A 91 0.85 4.26 -9.96
N PRO A 92 -0.18 4.54 -9.15
CA PRO A 92 -0.36 3.91 -7.84
C PRO A 92 -0.54 2.39 -7.90
N SER A 93 -0.86 1.83 -9.08
CA SER A 93 -1.04 0.40 -9.32
C SER A 93 0.19 -0.44 -8.96
N THR A 94 1.39 0.15 -8.93
CA THR A 94 2.63 -0.50 -8.45
C THR A 94 2.55 -0.88 -6.96
N PHE A 95 1.72 -0.22 -6.17
CA PHE A 95 1.54 -0.48 -4.74
C PHE A 95 0.35 -1.41 -4.43
N GLY A 96 -0.51 -1.66 -5.42
CA GLY A 96 -1.68 -2.54 -5.32
C GLY A 96 -2.76 -2.16 -6.34
N GLY A 97 -3.46 -3.16 -6.89
CA GLY A 97 -4.51 -2.95 -7.90
C GLY A 97 -5.75 -2.18 -7.41
N ASP A 98 -5.88 -2.02 -6.11
CA ASP A 98 -7.00 -1.34 -5.48
C ASP A 98 -6.79 0.19 -5.39
N ILE A 99 -5.55 0.67 -5.53
CA ILE A 99 -5.22 2.09 -5.35
C ILE A 99 -5.39 2.83 -6.68
N ARG A 100 -6.15 3.91 -6.64
CA ARG A 100 -6.52 4.70 -7.81
C ARG A 100 -6.38 6.19 -7.52
N LEU A 101 -5.89 6.94 -8.50
CA LEU A 101 -6.00 8.39 -8.56
C LEU A 101 -7.47 8.73 -8.73
N ASP A 102 -7.95 9.72 -8.00
CA ASP A 102 -9.29 10.25 -8.15
C ASP A 102 -9.24 11.78 -8.05
N ASN A 103 -10.27 12.43 -8.56
CA ASN A 103 -10.46 13.85 -8.34
C ASN A 103 -10.67 14.09 -6.85
N ALA A 104 -10.12 15.18 -6.31
CA ALA A 104 -10.45 15.61 -4.96
C ALA A 104 -11.83 16.30 -4.98
N ASN A 105 -12.89 15.51 -5.11
CA ASN A 105 -14.25 15.95 -4.85
C ASN A 105 -14.47 15.94 -3.34
N THR A 106 -14.25 17.08 -2.69
CA THR A 106 -14.70 17.32 -1.32
C THR A 106 -16.22 17.41 -1.30
N THR A 107 -16.89 16.28 -1.45
CA THR A 107 -18.27 16.11 -0.99
C THR A 107 -18.18 15.56 0.42
N GLU A 108 -17.91 16.45 1.37
CA GLU A 108 -18.16 16.15 2.77
C GLU A 108 -19.68 16.05 2.94
N THR A 109 -20.17 14.85 3.25
CA THR A 109 -21.49 14.62 3.88
C THR A 109 -21.29 14.32 5.34
#